data_AF-A0A1N7PL81-F1
#
_entry.id   AF-A0A1N7PL81-F1
#
_cell.length_a   1.000
_cell.length_b   1.000
_cell.length_c   1.000
_cell.angle_alpha   90.00
_cell.angle_beta   90.00
_cell.angle_gamma   90.00
#
_symmetry.space_group_name_H-M   'P 1'
#
loop_
_entity.id
_entity.type
_entity.pdbx_description
1 polymer ?
#
loop_
_entity_poly.entity_id
_entity_poly.type
_entity_poly.pdbx_seq_one_letter_code
_entity_poly.pdbx_strand_id
1 'polypeptide(L)'
;MSDPSTAQKISRFVHRLRTRRQVLVNQLNLREMQDSRQFLQGELSAIDAILQEMIEEFDLSSAFSTAEDITEEAWLHALARNPAFEFLADPKEDLYTVEDGKPILYEDEA
;
A
#
# COMPACT_ATOMS: atom_id res chain seq x y z
N MET A 1 -15.51 -6.94 30.45
CA MET A 1 -14.22 -7.65 30.36
C MET A 1 -14.29 -8.52 29.11
N SER A 2 -13.82 -8.04 27.97
CA SER A 2 -13.94 -8.78 26.69
C SER A 2 -12.92 -9.92 26.64
N ASP A 3 -13.37 -11.11 26.23
CA ASP A 3 -12.56 -12.32 26.10
C ASP A 3 -11.50 -12.13 25.00
N PRO A 4 -10.20 -12.40 25.24
CA PRO A 4 -9.13 -12.27 24.24
C PRO A 4 -9.38 -13.06 22.95
N SER A 5 -10.20 -14.12 23.00
CA SER A 5 -10.62 -14.89 21.82
C SER A 5 -11.46 -14.07 20.83
N THR A 6 -12.32 -13.18 21.34
CA THR A 6 -13.22 -12.36 20.50
C THR A 6 -12.46 -11.28 19.74
N ALA A 7 -11.52 -10.60 20.41
CA ALA A 7 -10.67 -9.60 19.77
C ALA A 7 -9.82 -10.19 18.63
N GLN A 8 -9.27 -11.40 18.82
CA GLN A 8 -8.52 -12.10 17.78
C GLN A 8 -9.38 -12.48 16.57
N LYS A 9 -10.63 -12.91 16.79
CA LYS A 9 -11.57 -13.24 15.71
C LYS A 9 -11.93 -12.01 14.87
N ILE A 10 -12.20 -10.88 15.55
CA ILE A 10 -12.50 -9.60 14.90
C ILE A 10 -11.30 -9.14 14.06
N SER A 11 -10.10 -9.14 14.63
CA SER A 11 -8.87 -8.76 13.92
C SER A 11 -8.63 -9.62 12.67
N ARG A 12 -8.77 -10.95 12.78
CA ARG A 12 -8.64 -11.87 11.63
C ARG A 12 -9.70 -11.62 10.56
N PHE A 13 -10.92 -11.31 10.95
CA PHE A 13 -12.02 -11.04 10.03
C PHE A 13 -11.79 -9.74 9.25
N VAL A 14 -11.41 -8.67 9.96
CA VAL A 14 -11.03 -7.38 9.37
C VAL A 14 -9.86 -7.53 8.39
N HIS A 15 -8.83 -8.29 8.76
CA HIS A 15 -7.70 -8.54 7.87
C HIS A 15 -8.14 -9.21 6.55
N ARG A 16 -9.01 -10.22 6.61
CA ARG A 16 -9.54 -10.87 5.40
C ARG A 16 -10.34 -9.92 4.51
N LEU A 17 -11.15 -9.05 5.12
CA LEU A 17 -11.90 -8.03 4.36
C LEU A 17 -10.95 -7.06 3.65
N ARG A 18 -9.88 -6.61 4.31
CA ARG A 18 -8.85 -5.76 3.67
C ARG A 18 -8.17 -6.45 2.50
N THR A 19 -7.78 -7.71 2.65
CA THR A 19 -7.16 -8.47 1.56
C THR A 19 -8.12 -8.59 0.38
N ARG A 20 -9.40 -8.88 0.62
CA ARG A 20 -10.40 -8.97 -0.45
C ARG A 20 -10.66 -7.62 -1.12
N ARG A 21 -10.72 -6.53 -0.35
CA ARG A 21 -10.82 -5.15 -0.87
C ARG A 21 -9.67 -4.85 -1.83
N GLN A 22 -8.43 -5.14 -1.44
CA GLN A 22 -7.26 -4.87 -2.28
C GLN A 22 -7.29 -5.66 -3.58
N VAL A 23 -7.72 -6.93 -3.54
CA VAL A 23 -7.86 -7.76 -4.74
C VAL A 23 -8.89 -7.16 -5.70
N LEU A 24 -10.05 -6.70 -5.20
CA LEU A 24 -11.07 -6.07 -6.03
C LEU A 24 -10.58 -4.75 -6.65
N VAL A 25 -9.87 -3.91 -5.89
CA VAL A 25 -9.26 -2.67 -6.40
C VAL A 25 -8.26 -2.99 -7.52
N ASN A 26 -7.42 -4.00 -7.33
CA ASN A 26 -6.46 -4.42 -8.36
C ASN A 26 -7.17 -4.94 -9.61
N GLN A 27 -8.25 -5.72 -9.45
CA GLN A 27 -9.06 -6.21 -10.57
C GLN A 27 -9.76 -5.08 -11.34
N LEU A 28 -10.23 -4.03 -10.64
CA LEU A 28 -10.85 -2.86 -11.26
C LEU A 28 -9.89 -2.03 -12.14
N ASN A 29 -8.58 -2.12 -11.88
CA ASN A 29 -7.55 -1.48 -12.69
C ASN A 29 -7.23 -2.23 -13.99
N LEU A 30 -7.65 -3.50 -14.13
CA LEU A 30 -7.43 -4.29 -15.33
C LEU A 30 -8.50 -3.98 -16.40
N ARG A 31 -8.05 -3.67 -17.62
CA ARG A 31 -8.94 -3.38 -18.77
C ARG A 31 -9.82 -4.56 -19.17
N GLU A 32 -9.36 -5.79 -18.94
CA GLU A 32 -10.10 -7.02 -19.24
C GLU A 32 -11.33 -7.22 -18.35
N MET A 33 -11.43 -6.50 -17.24
CA MET A 33 -12.53 -6.61 -16.28
C MET A 33 -13.65 -5.58 -16.50
N GLN A 34 -13.67 -4.88 -17.65
CA GLN A 34 -14.66 -3.82 -17.92
C GLN A 34 -16.11 -4.31 -17.89
N ASP A 35 -16.38 -5.51 -18.39
CA ASP A 35 -17.74 -6.08 -18.41
C ASP A 35 -18.27 -6.40 -17.00
N SER A 36 -17.37 -6.70 -16.05
CA SER A 36 -17.70 -6.98 -14.65
C SER A 36 -17.47 -5.79 -13.72
N ARG A 37 -17.09 -4.63 -14.25
CA ARG A 37 -16.66 -3.47 -13.46
C ARG A 37 -17.72 -2.97 -12.49
N GLN A 38 -18.97 -2.88 -12.93
CA GLN A 38 -20.09 -2.43 -12.07
C GLN A 38 -20.36 -3.41 -10.92
N PHE A 39 -20.24 -4.72 -11.20
CA PHE A 39 -20.39 -5.75 -10.18
C PHE A 39 -19.26 -5.68 -9.14
N LEU A 40 -18.01 -5.60 -9.60
CA LEU A 40 -16.83 -5.48 -8.74
C LEU A 40 -16.84 -4.18 -7.92
N GLN A 41 -17.35 -3.08 -8.47
CA GLN A 41 -17.58 -1.83 -7.74
C GLN A 41 -18.65 -1.98 -6.65
N GLY A 42 -19.72 -2.73 -6.93
CA GLY A 42 -20.74 -3.06 -5.93
C GLY A 42 -20.18 -3.91 -4.79
N GLU A 43 -19.40 -4.94 -5.10
CA GLU A 43 -18.71 -5.76 -4.09
C GLU A 43 -17.72 -4.93 -3.25
N LEU A 44 -16.94 -4.05 -3.90
CA LEU A 44 -15.99 -3.19 -3.22
C LEU A 44 -16.70 -2.24 -2.25
N SER A 45 -17.76 -1.58 -2.71
CA SER A 45 -18.58 -0.66 -1.90
C SER A 45 -19.19 -1.35 -0.67
N ALA A 46 -19.68 -2.59 -0.84
CA ALA A 46 -20.21 -3.37 0.28
C ALA A 46 -19.13 -3.73 1.31
N ILE A 47 -17.92 -4.10 0.85
CA ILE A 47 -16.80 -4.39 1.75
C ILE A 47 -16.35 -3.14 2.50
N ASP A 48 -16.31 -1.98 1.83
CA ASP A 48 -15.94 -0.70 2.45
C ASP A 48 -16.96 -0.28 3.51
N ALA A 49 -18.26 -0.46 3.25
CA ALA A 49 -19.32 -0.19 4.24
C ALA A 49 -19.20 -1.08 5.48
N ILE A 50 -18.98 -2.38 5.29
CA ILE A 50 -18.79 -3.33 6.41
C ILE A 50 -17.52 -2.98 7.20
N LEU A 51 -16.43 -2.64 6.51
CA LEU A 51 -15.19 -2.24 7.18
C LEU A 51 -15.41 -0.98 8.03
N GLN A 52 -16.12 0.03 7.50
CA GLN A 52 -16.43 1.25 8.22
C GLN A 52 -17.27 0.98 9.48
N GLU A 53 -18.33 0.19 9.36
CA GLU A 53 -19.19 -0.19 10.48
C GLU A 53 -18.40 -0.94 11.57
N MET A 54 -17.52 -1.87 11.17
CA MET A 54 -16.66 -2.59 12.11
C MET A 54 -15.60 -1.71 12.77
N ILE A 55 -15.11 -0.66 12.10
CA ILE A 55 -14.17 0.30 12.69
C ILE A 55 -14.88 1.10 13.78
N GLU A 56 -16.08 1.57 13.50
CA GLU A 56 -16.88 2.41 14.39
C GLU A 56 -17.42 1.62 15.59
N GLU A 57 -17.92 0.39 15.38
CA GLU A 57 -18.49 -0.45 16.44
C GLU A 57 -17.42 -0.92 17.45
N PHE A 58 -16.20 -1.20 16.99
CA PHE A 58 -15.15 -1.81 17.80
C PHE A 58 -13.98 -0.86 18.13
N ASP A 59 -14.10 0.43 17.82
CA ASP A 59 -13.04 1.45 17.96
C ASP A 59 -11.67 0.95 17.47
N LEU A 60 -11.67 0.38 16.27
CA LEU A 60 -10.44 -0.15 15.67
C LEU A 60 -9.59 0.95 15.02
N SER A 61 -9.95 2.23 15.19
CA SER A 61 -9.29 3.40 14.62
C SER A 61 -7.75 3.32 14.66
N SER A 62 -7.18 2.93 15.80
CA SER A 62 -5.72 2.75 15.97
C SER A 62 -5.11 1.60 15.16
N ALA A 63 -5.86 0.52 14.91
CA ALA A 63 -5.45 -0.62 14.10
C ALA A 63 -5.71 -0.41 12.58
N PHE A 64 -6.35 0.70 12.22
CA PHE A 64 -6.70 1.08 10.87
C PHE A 64 -5.83 2.17 10.26
N SER A 65 -4.84 2.70 11.00
CA SER A 65 -3.74 3.44 10.38
C SER A 65 -2.97 2.50 9.45
N THR A 66 -3.31 2.53 8.17
CA THR A 66 -2.65 1.75 7.12
C THR A 66 -1.37 2.46 6.69
N ALA A 67 -0.42 1.71 6.12
CA ALA A 67 0.74 2.32 5.46
C ALA A 67 0.34 3.27 4.31
N GLU A 68 -0.89 3.12 3.78
CA GLU A 68 -1.54 4.06 2.83
C GLU A 68 -1.96 5.39 3.47
N ASP A 69 -2.12 5.49 4.79
CA ASP A 69 -2.43 6.74 5.49
C ASP A 69 -1.18 7.58 5.79
N ILE A 70 0.00 7.01 5.61
CA ILE A 70 1.26 7.75 5.72
C ILE A 70 1.41 8.52 4.42
N THR A 71 1.27 9.84 4.48
CA THR A 71 1.51 10.70 3.32
C THR A 71 2.94 10.51 2.80
N GLU A 72 3.17 10.75 1.52
CA GLU A 72 4.51 10.64 0.92
C GLU A 72 5.53 11.51 1.67
N GLU A 73 5.13 12.69 2.14
CA GLU A 73 5.97 13.59 2.93
C GLU A 73 6.32 12.99 4.30
N ALA A 74 5.34 12.36 4.97
CA ALA A 74 5.57 11.69 6.25
C ALA A 74 6.50 10.48 6.09
N TRP A 75 6.35 9.74 4.99
CA TRP A 75 7.21 8.61 4.65
C TRP A 75 8.64 9.04 4.33
N LEU A 76 8.81 10.07 3.48
CA LEU A 76 10.11 10.66 3.15
C LEU A 76 10.81 11.23 4.39
N HIS A 77 10.08 11.96 5.23
CA HIS A 77 10.64 12.51 6.47
C HIS A 77 11.07 11.42 7.46
N ALA A 78 10.32 10.31 7.54
CA ALA A 78 10.68 9.17 8.38
C ALA A 78 11.93 8.44 7.84
N LEU A 79 12.01 8.22 6.52
CA LEU A 79 13.17 7.64 5.86
C LEU A 79 14.44 8.48 6.06
N ALA A 80 14.35 9.79 5.82
CA ALA A 80 15.48 10.71 5.94
C ALA A 80 16.09 10.78 7.35
N ARG A 81 15.35 10.36 8.37
CA ARG A 81 15.76 10.39 9.79
C ARG A 81 16.06 9.01 10.36
N ASN A 82 15.93 7.96 9.55
CA ASN A 82 16.11 6.60 10.01
C ASN A 82 17.61 6.24 9.99
N PRO A 83 18.22 5.91 11.14
CA PRO A 83 19.65 5.61 11.25
C PRO A 83 20.08 4.39 10.42
N ALA A 84 19.15 3.50 10.05
CA ALA A 84 19.45 2.37 9.16
C ALA A 84 19.94 2.82 7.76
N PHE A 85 19.66 4.07 7.37
CA PHE A 85 20.03 4.64 6.08
C PHE A 85 21.12 5.72 6.17
N GLU A 86 21.76 5.90 7.33
CA GLU A 86 22.81 6.91 7.54
C GLU A 86 23.99 6.75 6.57
N PHE A 87 24.26 5.51 6.12
CA PHE A 87 25.29 5.20 5.14
C PHE A 87 25.09 5.90 3.79
N LEU A 88 23.84 6.18 3.38
CA LEU A 88 23.55 6.89 2.12
C LEU A 88 24.07 8.34 2.10
N ALA A 89 24.43 8.89 3.26
CA ALA A 89 25.07 10.20 3.34
C ALA A 89 26.58 10.16 3.04
N ASP A 90 27.20 8.97 2.96
CA ASP A 90 28.60 8.83 2.56
C ASP A 90 28.74 9.14 1.05
N PRO A 91 29.62 10.06 0.65
CA PRO A 91 29.90 10.35 -0.76
C PRO A 91 30.29 9.11 -1.59
N LYS A 92 30.76 8.02 -0.96
CA LYS A 92 31.06 6.76 -1.63
C LYS A 92 29.84 6.02 -2.14
N GLU A 93 28.65 6.29 -1.58
CA GLU A 93 27.39 5.70 -2.01
C GLU A 93 26.76 6.49 -3.18
N ASP A 94 27.37 7.59 -3.63
CA ASP A 94 26.93 8.35 -4.81
C ASP A 94 27.41 7.66 -6.11
N LEU A 95 26.67 6.62 -6.50
CA LEU A 95 27.02 5.72 -7.60
C LEU A 95 26.88 6.35 -9.00
N TYR A 96 26.11 7.44 -9.12
CA TYR A 96 25.83 8.08 -10.40
C TYR A 96 26.42 9.48 -10.45
N THR A 97 27.28 9.68 -11.43
CA THR A 97 27.82 10.98 -11.79
C THR A 97 27.00 11.60 -12.92
N VAL A 98 27.12 12.92 -13.06
CA VAL A 98 26.50 13.66 -14.19
C VAL A 98 26.96 13.17 -15.57
N GLU A 99 28.05 12.41 -15.64
CA GLU A 99 28.59 11.87 -16.88
C GLU A 99 28.01 10.49 -17.28
N ASP A 100 27.30 9.80 -16.37
CA ASP A 100 26.81 8.42 -16.59
C ASP A 100 25.57 8.34 -17.50
N GLY A 101 24.98 9.48 -17.86
CA GLY A 101 23.82 9.59 -18.75
C GLY A 101 24.15 9.68 -20.25
N LYS A 102 25.37 9.36 -20.67
CA LYS A 102 25.75 9.44 -22.09
C LYS A 102 24.90 8.46 -22.93
N PRO A 103 24.39 8.89 -24.09
CA PRO A 103 23.64 8.00 -24.98
C PRO A 103 24.48 6.78 -25.34
N ILE A 104 23.87 5.60 -25.30
CA ILE A 104 24.47 4.39 -25.87
C ILE A 104 24.44 4.57 -27.39
N LEU A 105 25.62 4.67 -28.01
CA LEU A 105 25.73 4.67 -29.47
C LEU A 105 25.52 3.23 -29.94
N TYR A 106 24.43 2.99 -30.66
CA TYR A 106 24.27 1.75 -31.40
C TYR A 106 25.20 1.81 -32.62
N GLU A 107 26.18 0.92 -32.70
CA GLU A 107 26.84 0.65 -33.98
C GLU A 107 25.81 -0.12 -34.82
N ASP A 108 25.30 0.52 -35.88
CA ASP A 108 24.54 -0.18 -36.91
C ASP A 108 25.49 -1.22 -37.53
N GLU A 109 25.34 -2.49 -37.14
CA GLU A 109 25.98 -3.60 -37.85
C GLU A 109 25.45 -3.60 -39.29
N ALA A 110 26.29 -3.12 -40.21
CA ALA A 110 26.04 -3.08 -41.65
C ALA A 110 26.37 -4.41 -42.33
#